data_AF-A0A838W1G2-F1
#
_entry.id   AF-A0A838W1G2-F1
#
_cell.length_a   1.000
_cell.length_b   1.000
_cell.length_c   1.000
_cell.angle_alpha   90.00
_cell.angle_beta   90.00
_cell.angle_gamma   90.00
#
_symmetry.space_group_name_H-M   'P 1'
#
loop_
_entity.id
_entity.type
_entity.pdbx_description
1 polymer ?
#
loop_
_entity_poly.entity_id
_entity_poly.type
_entity_poly.pdbx_seq_one_letter_code
_entity_poly.pdbx_strand_id
1 'polypeptide(L)'
;MKSTNVALLILVVTSISVGFAVFTDSMFARAQETGSNVISSFNATNRDGNVTIGKLIYEGVGEINSQTVIQGPTIQTSFSSNDTISIGANSVKATEIGTYTSTPKANGVLYGEGKGVITGPNNEMLTWTSQQIGTMTPQGKIIFHGSMFFNTLSPVGGLAYLDSMPAVFSFEVDASKNTLTRVWELR
;
A
#
# COMPACT_ATOMS: atom_id res chain seq x y z
N MET A 1 -61.93 -18.17 83.48
CA MET A 1 -61.82 -19.59 83.09
C MET A 1 -62.84 -19.87 82.01
N LYS A 2 -62.43 -20.09 80.77
CA LYS A 2 -63.26 -20.65 79.69
C LYS A 2 -62.34 -21.22 78.61
N SER A 3 -62.53 -22.50 78.31
CA SER A 3 -61.90 -23.23 77.20
C SER A 3 -62.41 -22.68 75.87
N THR A 4 -61.59 -22.69 74.83
CA THR A 4 -62.08 -22.48 73.46
C THR A 4 -61.26 -23.29 72.46
N ASN A 5 -61.85 -24.42 72.09
CA ASN A 5 -61.98 -25.04 70.77
C ASN A 5 -60.90 -24.81 69.71
N VAL A 6 -60.27 -25.93 69.36
CA VAL A 6 -59.60 -26.19 68.09
C VAL A 6 -60.61 -26.07 66.95
N ALA A 7 -60.29 -25.28 65.93
CA ALA A 7 -60.90 -25.37 64.61
C ALA A 7 -59.79 -25.47 63.57
N LEU A 8 -59.74 -26.61 62.89
CA LEU A 8 -58.85 -26.92 61.79
C LEU A 8 -59.34 -26.14 60.56
N LEU A 9 -58.51 -25.23 60.03
CA LEU A 9 -58.77 -24.56 58.76
C LEU A 9 -57.74 -25.02 57.72
N ILE A 10 -58.21 -25.70 56.69
CA ILE A 10 -57.43 -26.17 55.55
C ILE A 10 -57.06 -24.95 54.70
N LEU A 11 -55.76 -24.62 54.62
CA LEU A 11 -55.27 -23.57 53.74
C LEU A 11 -54.87 -24.19 52.39
N VAL A 12 -55.63 -23.86 51.35
CA VAL A 12 -55.35 -24.24 49.96
C VAL A 12 -54.10 -23.47 49.48
N VAL A 13 -53.11 -24.22 49.03
CA VAL A 13 -51.88 -23.70 48.42
C VAL A 13 -52.22 -23.17 47.02
N THR A 14 -52.10 -21.86 46.82
CA THR A 14 -51.94 -21.29 45.48
C THR A 14 -50.54 -20.72 45.38
N SER A 15 -49.65 -21.45 44.69
CA SER A 15 -48.33 -20.96 44.33
C SER A 15 -48.48 -19.82 43.33
N ILE A 16 -48.21 -18.58 43.76
CA ILE A 16 -48.05 -17.45 42.86
C ILE A 16 -46.63 -17.54 42.30
N SER A 17 -46.50 -18.01 41.05
CA SER A 17 -45.24 -17.94 40.32
C SER A 17 -44.98 -16.49 39.91
N VAL A 18 -44.05 -15.81 40.58
CA VAL A 18 -43.54 -14.51 40.14
C VAL A 18 -42.57 -14.77 38.98
N GLY A 19 -43.05 -14.61 37.75
CA GLY A 19 -42.20 -14.64 36.56
C GLY A 19 -41.36 -13.36 36.50
N PHE A 20 -40.07 -13.47 36.80
CA PHE A 20 -39.09 -12.49 36.36
C PHE A 20 -38.86 -12.68 34.85
N ALA A 21 -39.35 -11.74 34.04
CA ALA A 21 -38.96 -11.67 32.64
C ALA A 21 -37.58 -10.97 32.57
N VAL A 22 -36.52 -11.74 32.28
CA VAL A 22 -35.25 -11.16 31.85
C VAL A 22 -35.42 -10.81 30.37
N PHE A 23 -35.50 -9.52 30.06
CA PHE A 23 -35.47 -9.02 28.69
C PHE A 23 -34.04 -9.19 28.17
N THR A 24 -33.82 -10.12 27.24
CA THR A 24 -32.66 -10.08 26.37
C THR A 24 -33.07 -9.32 25.12
N ASP A 25 -32.69 -8.06 24.99
CA ASP A 25 -32.77 -7.36 23.70
C ASP A 25 -31.74 -8.00 22.76
N SER A 26 -32.16 -9.03 22.04
CA SER A 26 -31.47 -9.40 20.81
C SER A 26 -31.84 -8.36 19.76
N MET A 27 -31.01 -7.33 19.62
CA MET A 27 -31.05 -6.44 18.46
C MET A 27 -30.72 -7.26 17.21
N PHE A 28 -31.73 -7.87 16.60
CA PHE A 28 -31.66 -8.27 15.20
C PHE A 28 -31.80 -6.99 14.38
N ALA A 29 -30.67 -6.44 13.94
CA ALA A 29 -30.66 -5.41 12.91
C ALA A 29 -31.28 -6.01 11.64
N ARG A 30 -32.54 -5.67 11.36
CA ARG A 30 -33.11 -5.85 10.03
C ARG A 30 -32.45 -4.81 9.12
N ALA A 31 -31.47 -5.24 8.34
CA ALA A 31 -31.05 -4.47 7.18
C ALA A 31 -32.25 -4.38 6.23
N GLN A 32 -32.79 -3.17 6.07
CA GLN A 32 -33.73 -2.88 5.00
C GLN A 32 -32.92 -2.85 3.70
N GLU A 33 -33.22 -3.77 2.77
CA GLU A 33 -32.74 -3.68 1.40
C GLU A 33 -33.31 -2.40 0.78
N THR A 34 -32.58 -1.30 0.91
CA THR A 34 -32.73 -0.16 0.02
C THR A 34 -32.34 -0.69 -1.36
N GLY A 35 -33.34 -0.88 -2.22
CA GLY A 35 -33.19 -1.36 -3.59
C GLY A 35 -32.07 -0.60 -4.29
N SER A 36 -30.89 -1.21 -4.27
CA SER A 36 -29.74 -0.71 -4.98
C SER A 36 -30.06 -0.98 -6.43
N ASN A 37 -30.17 0.08 -7.24
CA ASN A 37 -29.87 -0.03 -8.66
C ASN A 37 -28.38 -0.40 -8.74
N VAL A 38 -28.07 -1.66 -8.42
CA VAL A 38 -26.78 -2.26 -8.69
C VAL A 38 -26.66 -2.19 -10.19
N ILE A 39 -25.72 -1.39 -10.68
CA ILE A 39 -25.29 -1.46 -12.07
C ILE A 39 -24.76 -2.89 -12.26
N SER A 40 -25.63 -3.80 -12.68
CA SER A 40 -25.37 -5.25 -12.70
C SER A 40 -24.75 -5.72 -14.02
N SER A 41 -24.12 -4.84 -14.78
CA SER A 41 -23.46 -5.23 -16.02
C SER A 41 -22.21 -4.40 -16.28
N PHE A 42 -21.18 -4.58 -15.43
CA PHE A 42 -19.81 -4.37 -15.92
C PHE A 42 -19.54 -5.48 -16.93
N ASN A 43 -19.63 -5.16 -18.22
CA ASN A 43 -19.46 -6.15 -19.28
C ASN A 43 -17.97 -6.49 -19.36
N ALA A 44 -17.54 -7.54 -18.64
CA ALA A 44 -16.12 -7.96 -18.51
C ALA A 44 -15.45 -8.35 -19.84
N THR A 45 -16.21 -8.36 -20.94
CA THR A 45 -15.70 -8.54 -22.30
C THR A 45 -15.05 -7.28 -22.86
N ASN A 46 -15.33 -6.10 -22.31
CA ASN A 46 -14.71 -4.85 -22.76
C ASN A 46 -13.38 -4.64 -22.03
N ARG A 47 -12.27 -4.90 -22.73
CA ARG A 47 -10.89 -4.91 -22.17
C ARG A 47 -10.21 -3.55 -22.15
N ASP A 48 -10.96 -2.47 -22.33
CA ASP A 48 -10.44 -1.10 -22.45
C ASP A 48 -9.64 -0.64 -21.21
N GLY A 49 -9.73 -1.35 -20.07
CA GLY A 49 -8.97 -1.10 -18.84
C GLY A 49 -7.95 -2.17 -18.46
N ASN A 50 -7.56 -3.07 -19.38
CA ASN A 50 -6.54 -4.07 -19.09
C ASN A 50 -5.16 -3.42 -18.91
N VAL A 51 -4.41 -3.88 -17.90
CA VAL A 51 -3.06 -3.39 -17.60
C VAL A 51 -1.99 -4.36 -18.13
N THR A 52 -0.96 -3.81 -18.75
CA THR A 52 0.22 -4.51 -19.27
C THR A 52 1.49 -3.77 -18.89
N ILE A 53 2.61 -4.51 -18.76
CA ILE A 53 3.94 -3.92 -18.57
C ILE A 53 4.58 -3.75 -19.95
N GLY A 54 4.99 -2.52 -20.27
CA GLY A 54 5.58 -2.18 -21.55
C GLY A 54 7.12 -2.20 -21.54
N LYS A 55 7.70 -1.26 -22.28
CA LYS A 55 9.14 -1.12 -22.48
C LYS A 55 9.86 -0.69 -21.19
N LEU A 56 11.12 -1.11 -21.07
CA LEU A 56 12.06 -0.53 -20.12
C LEU A 56 12.34 0.93 -20.52
N ILE A 57 12.17 1.86 -19.60
CA ILE A 57 12.30 3.31 -19.83
C ILE A 57 13.45 3.93 -19.05
N TYR A 58 13.90 3.26 -17.99
CA TYR A 58 14.91 3.74 -17.06
C TYR A 58 15.70 2.56 -16.50
N GLU A 59 17.03 2.67 -16.50
CA GLU A 59 17.92 1.78 -15.77
C GLU A 59 18.97 2.62 -15.03
N GLY A 60 19.13 2.37 -13.73
CA GLY A 60 20.05 3.08 -12.85
C GLY A 60 20.96 2.13 -12.09
N VAL A 61 22.25 2.45 -12.04
CA VAL A 61 23.25 1.70 -11.25
C VAL A 61 23.90 2.66 -10.27
N GLY A 62 23.88 2.32 -8.98
CA GLY A 62 24.31 3.23 -7.94
C GLY A 62 24.70 2.55 -6.64
N GLU A 63 24.63 3.30 -5.55
CA GLU A 63 24.99 2.85 -4.21
C GLU A 63 24.23 3.60 -3.11
N ILE A 64 24.13 2.98 -1.93
CA ILE A 64 23.57 3.64 -0.74
C ILE A 64 24.60 4.56 -0.09
N ASN A 65 24.22 5.81 0.12
CA ASN A 65 25.08 6.86 0.65
C ASN A 65 24.94 6.99 2.16
N SER A 66 23.71 6.84 2.67
CA SER A 66 23.43 6.97 4.11
C SER A 66 22.14 6.26 4.52
N GLN A 67 22.05 5.93 5.82
CA GLN A 67 20.87 5.35 6.44
C GLN A 67 20.65 5.98 7.81
N THR A 68 19.40 6.22 8.17
CA THR A 68 19.03 6.84 9.45
C THR A 68 17.69 6.29 9.93
N VAL A 69 17.57 5.99 11.23
CA VAL A 69 16.30 5.59 11.84
C VAL A 69 15.45 6.85 12.05
N ILE A 70 14.25 6.88 11.48
CA ILE A 70 13.38 8.06 11.55
C ILE A 70 12.19 7.89 12.50
N GLN A 71 11.65 6.68 12.65
CA GLN A 71 10.55 6.39 13.57
C GLN A 71 10.36 4.89 13.79
N GLY A 72 10.46 4.42 15.03
CA GLY A 72 10.28 3.00 15.36
C GLY A 72 11.21 2.12 14.52
N PRO A 73 10.70 1.08 13.83
CA PRO A 73 11.52 0.23 12.96
C PRO A 73 11.75 0.84 11.56
N THR A 74 11.35 2.09 11.30
CA THR A 74 11.44 2.73 9.98
C THR A 74 12.81 3.33 9.76
N ILE A 75 13.45 2.92 8.67
CA ILE A 75 14.76 3.41 8.23
C ILE A 75 14.57 4.27 6.99
N GLN A 76 15.10 5.49 7.01
CA GLN A 76 15.32 6.29 5.81
C GLN A 76 16.68 5.95 5.21
N THR A 77 16.72 5.73 3.90
CA THR A 77 17.91 5.39 3.14
C THR A 77 18.05 6.35 1.97
N SER A 78 19.24 6.93 1.81
CA SER A 78 19.56 7.80 0.67
C SER A 78 20.58 7.12 -0.23
N PHE A 79 20.46 7.33 -1.54
CA PHE A 79 21.31 6.72 -2.56
C PHE A 79 21.59 7.71 -3.69
N SER A 80 22.58 7.38 -4.51
CA SER A 80 22.81 8.03 -5.80
C SER A 80 23.14 7.03 -6.88
N SER A 81 22.78 7.33 -8.13
CA SER A 81 23.02 6.45 -9.27
C SER A 81 23.38 7.21 -10.55
N ASN A 82 23.98 6.47 -11.48
CA ASN A 82 24.12 6.87 -12.87
C ASN A 82 23.10 6.11 -13.70
N ASP A 83 22.35 6.86 -14.50
CA ASP A 83 21.13 6.33 -15.13
C ASP A 83 21.18 6.44 -16.64
N THR A 84 20.43 5.56 -17.28
CA THR A 84 20.17 5.57 -18.71
C THR A 84 18.66 5.61 -18.91
N ILE A 85 18.19 6.69 -19.53
CA ILE A 85 16.77 6.93 -19.78
C ILE A 85 16.50 6.78 -21.27
N SER A 86 15.54 5.96 -21.64
CA SER A 86 15.11 5.81 -23.03
C SER A 86 14.34 7.06 -23.47
N ILE A 87 14.55 7.52 -24.71
CA ILE A 87 13.77 8.60 -25.33
C ILE A 87 13.45 8.17 -26.76
N GLY A 88 12.24 7.68 -26.98
CA GLY A 88 11.85 7.09 -28.27
C GLY A 88 12.74 5.88 -28.63
N ALA A 89 13.55 6.01 -29.68
CA ALA A 89 14.51 4.99 -30.11
C ALA A 89 15.94 5.22 -29.58
N ASN A 90 16.19 6.31 -28.87
CA ASN A 90 17.50 6.70 -28.34
C ASN A 90 17.55 6.52 -26.81
N SER A 91 18.71 6.80 -26.22
CA SER A 91 18.86 6.93 -24.77
C SER A 91 19.73 8.12 -24.40
N VAL A 92 19.53 8.64 -23.19
CA VAL A 92 20.35 9.70 -22.59
C VAL A 92 20.91 9.24 -21.26
N LYS A 93 22.04 9.83 -20.88
CA LYS A 93 22.63 9.66 -19.55
C LYS A 93 22.07 10.70 -18.60
N ALA A 94 21.81 10.27 -17.37
CA ALA A 94 21.37 11.12 -16.27
C ALA A 94 22.04 10.69 -14.97
N THR A 95 21.91 11.51 -13.95
CA THR A 95 22.28 11.16 -12.58
C THR A 95 21.10 11.35 -11.65
N GLU A 96 21.07 10.56 -10.57
CA GLU A 96 19.99 10.57 -9.62
C GLU A 96 20.51 10.71 -8.20
N ILE A 97 19.73 11.43 -7.39
CA ILE A 97 19.73 11.31 -5.94
C ILE A 97 18.32 10.95 -5.48
N GLY A 98 18.23 9.96 -4.60
CA GLY A 98 16.96 9.47 -4.10
C GLY A 98 16.99 9.19 -2.62
N THR A 99 15.81 9.25 -2.00
CA THR A 99 15.59 8.87 -0.61
C THR A 99 14.33 8.03 -0.52
N TYR A 100 14.41 6.89 0.17
CA TYR A 100 13.26 6.06 0.46
C TYR A 100 13.20 5.67 1.94
N THR A 101 12.00 5.36 2.42
CA THR A 101 11.78 4.75 3.73
C THR A 101 11.56 3.25 3.57
N SER A 102 11.97 2.49 4.57
CA SER A 102 11.63 1.06 4.69
C SER A 102 11.12 0.80 6.11
N THR A 103 9.88 0.32 6.18
CA THR A 103 9.19 -0.04 7.44
C THR A 103 8.92 -1.54 7.41
N PRO A 104 9.52 -2.32 8.32
CA PRO A 104 9.19 -3.73 8.48
C PRO A 104 7.69 -3.94 8.76
N LYS A 105 7.14 -4.95 8.11
CA LYS A 105 5.80 -5.50 8.30
C LYS A 105 5.91 -6.98 8.69
N ALA A 106 4.77 -7.60 8.99
CA ALA A 106 4.73 -9.03 9.29
C ALA A 106 5.31 -9.87 8.14
N ASN A 107 5.80 -11.06 8.45
CA ASN A 107 6.29 -12.05 7.48
C ASN A 107 7.51 -11.59 6.65
N GLY A 108 8.37 -10.73 7.20
CA GLY A 108 9.63 -10.33 6.54
C GLY A 108 9.44 -9.40 5.35
N VAL A 109 8.26 -8.79 5.22
CA VAL A 109 7.95 -7.81 4.18
C VAL A 109 8.36 -6.42 4.63
N LEU A 110 8.83 -5.58 3.72
CA LEU A 110 9.09 -4.17 3.95
C LEU A 110 8.08 -3.34 3.16
N TYR A 111 7.45 -2.34 3.78
CA TYR A 111 6.75 -1.28 3.07
C TYR A 111 7.67 -0.07 2.92
N GLY A 112 7.69 0.56 1.75
CA GLY A 112 8.49 1.74 1.53
C GLY A 112 7.83 2.77 0.66
N GLU A 113 8.25 4.02 0.85
CA GLU A 113 7.89 5.16 0.02
C GLU A 113 9.17 5.89 -0.38
N GLY A 114 9.25 6.31 -1.63
CA GLY A 114 10.44 6.94 -2.17
C GLY A 114 10.16 8.28 -2.83
N LYS A 115 11.20 9.09 -2.91
CA LYS A 115 11.25 10.30 -3.74
C LYS A 115 12.67 10.57 -4.20
N GLY A 116 12.80 11.21 -5.35
CA GLY A 116 14.13 11.57 -5.86
C GLY A 116 14.08 12.60 -6.96
N VAL A 117 15.28 12.99 -7.36
CA VAL A 117 15.55 13.96 -8.41
C VAL A 117 16.55 13.34 -9.37
N ILE A 118 16.19 13.35 -10.64
CA ILE A 118 17.01 12.94 -11.76
C ILE A 118 17.43 14.20 -12.53
N THR A 119 18.71 14.31 -12.83
CA THR A 119 19.30 15.39 -13.63
C THR A 119 19.78 14.82 -14.95
N GLY A 120 19.08 15.16 -16.03
CA GLY A 120 19.42 14.75 -17.39
C GLY A 120 20.32 15.77 -18.11
N PRO A 121 20.49 15.60 -19.44
CA PRO A 121 21.21 16.56 -20.28
C PRO A 121 20.61 17.96 -20.21
N ASN A 122 21.43 18.99 -20.46
CA ASN A 122 21.01 20.39 -20.44
C ASN A 122 20.37 20.85 -19.10
N ASN A 123 20.69 20.17 -18.00
CA ASN A 123 20.10 20.40 -16.67
C ASN A 123 18.58 20.22 -16.63
N GLU A 124 18.02 19.39 -17.54
CA GLU A 124 16.62 18.98 -17.46
C GLU A 124 16.42 18.17 -16.18
N MET A 125 15.51 18.61 -15.32
CA MET A 125 15.23 17.96 -14.03
C MET A 125 13.89 17.24 -14.08
N LEU A 126 13.90 16.00 -13.59
CA LEU A 126 12.74 15.17 -13.37
C LEU A 126 12.71 14.78 -11.90
N THR A 127 11.54 14.81 -11.28
CA THR A 127 11.33 14.29 -9.93
C THR A 127 10.48 13.05 -10.00
N TRP A 128 10.57 12.20 -8.99
CA TRP A 128 9.68 11.06 -8.87
C TRP A 128 9.25 10.82 -7.44
N THR A 129 8.12 10.13 -7.31
CA THR A 129 7.65 9.53 -6.06
C THR A 129 7.34 8.06 -6.29
N SER A 130 7.45 7.24 -5.25
CA SER A 130 7.18 5.81 -5.36
C SER A 130 6.54 5.23 -4.11
N GLN A 131 5.84 4.12 -4.29
CA GLN A 131 5.42 3.23 -3.22
C GLN A 131 5.82 1.80 -3.59
N GLN A 132 6.32 1.04 -2.62
CA GLN A 132 6.93 -0.24 -2.89
C GLN A 132 6.80 -1.25 -1.75
N ILE A 133 6.85 -2.53 -2.14
CA ILE A 133 6.96 -3.67 -1.25
C ILE A 133 8.31 -4.34 -1.46
N GLY A 134 9.07 -4.47 -0.37
CA GLY A 134 10.38 -5.09 -0.31
C GLY A 134 10.34 -6.49 0.27
N THR A 135 11.18 -7.36 -0.27
CA THR A 135 11.47 -8.70 0.29
C THR A 135 12.97 -8.90 0.37
N MET A 136 13.42 -9.65 1.39
CA MET A 136 14.83 -9.99 1.55
C MET A 136 15.07 -11.42 1.06
N THR A 137 16.07 -11.59 0.19
CA THR A 137 16.50 -12.92 -0.27
C THR A 137 17.33 -13.63 0.80
N PRO A 138 17.48 -14.97 0.74
CA PRO A 138 18.36 -15.70 1.66
C PRO A 138 19.82 -15.21 1.64
N GLN A 139 20.25 -14.60 0.55
CA GLN A 139 21.60 -14.05 0.37
C GLN A 139 21.74 -12.61 0.91
N GLY A 140 20.73 -12.07 1.57
CA GLY A 140 20.75 -10.73 2.17
C GLY A 140 20.53 -9.58 1.18
N LYS A 141 20.16 -9.87 -0.07
CA LYS A 141 19.74 -8.86 -1.05
C LYS A 141 18.32 -8.41 -0.73
N ILE A 142 18.04 -7.13 -0.81
CA ILE A 142 16.67 -6.60 -0.71
C ILE A 142 16.18 -6.28 -2.12
N ILE A 143 14.99 -6.73 -2.46
CA ILE A 143 14.34 -6.46 -3.74
C ILE A 143 13.00 -5.78 -3.46
N PHE A 144 12.86 -4.55 -3.94
CA PHE A 144 11.63 -3.78 -3.90
C PHE A 144 10.95 -3.81 -5.27
N HIS A 145 9.64 -4.05 -5.27
CA HIS A 145 8.77 -3.86 -6.41
C HIS A 145 7.69 -2.85 -6.07
N GLY A 146 7.36 -1.98 -7.01
CA GLY A 146 6.40 -0.91 -6.74
C GLY A 146 5.99 -0.13 -7.96
N SER A 147 5.25 0.95 -7.69
CA SER A 147 4.85 1.95 -8.67
C SER A 147 5.68 3.21 -8.49
N MET A 148 6.00 3.87 -9.61
CA MET A 148 6.75 5.11 -9.67
C MET A 148 5.98 6.12 -10.52
N PHE A 149 5.98 7.37 -10.08
CA PHE A 149 5.32 8.49 -10.74
C PHE A 149 6.33 9.59 -10.96
N PHE A 150 6.48 10.03 -12.20
CA PHE A 150 7.42 11.09 -12.57
C PHE A 150 6.70 12.43 -12.74
N ASN A 151 7.40 13.50 -12.41
CA ASN A 151 6.96 14.88 -12.55
C ASN A 151 8.11 15.77 -13.04
N THR A 152 7.87 16.56 -14.08
CA THR A 152 8.81 17.58 -14.57
C THR A 152 8.23 18.97 -14.39
N LEU A 153 9.11 19.97 -14.24
CA LEU A 153 8.73 21.39 -14.28
C LEU A 153 8.79 21.98 -15.69
N SER A 154 9.45 21.29 -16.62
CA SER A 154 9.58 21.74 -18.01
C SER A 154 8.61 20.97 -18.91
N PRO A 155 7.66 21.65 -19.59
CA PRO A 155 6.75 21.01 -20.53
C PRO A 155 7.42 20.68 -21.88
N VAL A 156 8.69 21.03 -22.03
CA VAL A 156 9.51 20.82 -23.24
C VAL A 156 10.80 20.11 -22.86
N GLY A 157 11.34 19.29 -23.75
CA GLY A 157 12.59 18.57 -23.51
C GLY A 157 12.50 17.09 -23.83
N GLY A 158 13.59 16.38 -23.61
CA GLY A 158 13.69 14.95 -23.90
C GLY A 158 13.02 14.10 -22.83
N LEU A 159 12.89 14.61 -21.60
CA LEU A 159 12.30 13.92 -20.46
C LEU A 159 10.84 14.31 -20.23
N ALA A 160 10.34 15.34 -20.91
CA ALA A 160 8.96 15.83 -20.76
C ALA A 160 7.88 14.73 -20.98
N TYR A 161 8.17 13.71 -21.80
CA TYR A 161 7.22 12.61 -22.03
C TYR A 161 7.01 11.70 -20.80
N LEU A 162 7.93 11.73 -19.83
CA LEU A 162 7.81 10.96 -18.59
C LEU A 162 6.80 11.60 -17.64
N ASP A 163 6.44 12.87 -17.85
CA ASP A 163 5.48 13.55 -16.98
C ASP A 163 4.17 12.78 -16.89
N SER A 164 3.72 12.52 -15.67
CA SER A 164 2.46 11.83 -15.39
C SER A 164 2.36 10.41 -15.99
N MET A 165 3.47 9.83 -16.48
CA MET A 165 3.47 8.48 -17.02
C MET A 165 3.45 7.46 -15.87
N PRO A 166 2.43 6.57 -15.81
CA PRO A 166 2.40 5.51 -14.81
C PRO A 166 3.52 4.50 -15.10
N ALA A 167 4.28 4.15 -14.07
CA ALA A 167 5.40 3.23 -14.21
C ALA A 167 5.45 2.23 -13.04
N VAL A 168 6.04 1.07 -13.32
CA VAL A 168 6.38 0.05 -12.32
C VAL A 168 7.87 -0.17 -12.31
N PHE A 169 8.43 -0.51 -11.16
CA PHE A 169 9.88 -0.64 -11.02
C PHE A 169 10.30 -1.83 -10.17
N SER A 170 11.57 -2.20 -10.35
CA SER A 170 12.34 -3.05 -9.45
C SER A 170 13.53 -2.24 -8.95
N PHE A 171 13.76 -2.25 -7.64
CA PHE A 171 14.92 -1.64 -7.00
C PHE A 171 15.60 -2.67 -6.11
N GLU A 172 16.86 -2.95 -6.41
CA GLU A 172 17.64 -3.97 -5.74
C GLU A 172 18.74 -3.33 -4.91
N VAL A 173 18.98 -3.87 -3.72
CA VAL A 173 20.12 -3.49 -2.87
C VAL A 173 20.86 -4.76 -2.49
N ASP A 174 22.14 -4.84 -2.88
CA ASP A 174 22.99 -5.98 -2.51
C ASP A 174 23.66 -5.79 -1.13
N ALA A 175 24.36 -6.83 -0.66
CA ALA A 175 25.06 -6.81 0.62
C ALA A 175 26.21 -5.78 0.68
N SER A 176 26.74 -5.39 -0.47
CA SER A 176 27.76 -4.34 -0.63
C SER A 176 27.16 -2.95 -0.74
N LYS A 177 25.83 -2.83 -0.61
CA LYS A 177 25.06 -1.59 -0.75
C LYS A 177 25.06 -0.99 -2.16
N ASN A 178 25.39 -1.78 -3.17
CA ASN A 178 25.16 -1.37 -4.56
C ASN A 178 23.67 -1.45 -4.85
N THR A 179 23.23 -0.59 -5.77
CA THR A 179 21.83 -0.50 -6.19
C THR A 179 21.67 -0.74 -7.68
N LEU A 180 20.55 -1.35 -8.04
CA LEU A 180 20.12 -1.52 -9.42
C LEU A 180 18.64 -1.21 -9.53
N THR A 181 18.33 -0.18 -10.31
CA THR A 181 16.96 0.27 -10.58
C THR A 181 16.59 -0.10 -12.01
N ARG A 182 15.40 -0.64 -12.21
CA ARG A 182 14.78 -0.77 -13.53
C ARG A 182 13.34 -0.31 -13.46
N VAL A 183 12.92 0.51 -14.42
CA VAL A 183 11.55 1.02 -14.49
C VAL A 183 10.99 0.73 -15.87
N TRP A 184 9.74 0.27 -15.89
CA TRP A 184 8.97 -0.03 -17.08
C TRP A 184 7.72 0.83 -17.12
N GLU A 185 7.30 1.22 -18.32
CA GLU A 185 6.00 1.86 -18.52
C GLU A 185 4.86 0.89 -18.16
N LEU A 186 3.81 1.40 -17.53
CA LEU A 186 2.56 0.68 -17.30
C LEU A 186 1.54 1.15 -18.37
N ARG A 187 0.83 0.23 -19.01
CA ARG A 187 -0.10 0.52 -20.12
C ARG A 187 -1.46 -0.12 -19.91
#